data_AF-A0A497SIS3-F1
#
_entry.id   AF-A0A497SIS3-F1
#
_cell.length_a   1.000
_cell.length_b   1.000
_cell.length_c   1.000
_cell.angle_alpha   90.00
_cell.angle_beta   90.00
_cell.angle_gamma   90.00
#
_symmetry.space_group_name_H-M   'P 1'
#
loop_
_entity.id
_entity.type
_entity.pdbx_description
1 polymer ?
#
loop_
_entity_poly.entity_id
_entity_poly.type
_entity_poly.pdbx_seq_one_letter_code
_entity_poly.pdbx_strand_id
1 'polypeptide(L)' 'MNKNMEHGAIIMGLILIITGIFLLLIGLFSNSKNVRVEYGVGGFIGPIPFGFANTKTMLYFTIALSIFFFLLFLLLRHTL' A
#
# COMPACT_ATOMS: atom_id res chain seq x y z
N MET A 1 -14.66 -29.54 1.82
CA MET A 1 -14.23 -28.15 2.09
C MET A 1 -14.42 -27.89 3.58
N ASN A 2 -13.43 -27.35 4.30
CA ASN A 2 -13.51 -27.16 5.75
C ASN A 2 -14.44 -25.97 6.06
N LYS A 3 -15.55 -26.20 6.77
CA LYS A 3 -16.54 -25.15 7.13
C LYS A 3 -15.91 -23.92 7.77
N ASN A 4 -14.78 -24.07 8.48
CA ASN A 4 -14.05 -22.96 9.09
C ASN A 4 -13.45 -21.99 8.07
N MET A 5 -13.06 -22.46 6.88
CA MET A 5 -12.52 -21.61 5.81
C MET A 5 -13.61 -20.78 5.13
N GLU A 6 -14.82 -21.30 5.04
CA GLU A 6 -15.97 -20.60 4.48
C GLU A 6 -16.37 -19.41 5.36
N HIS A 7 -16.44 -19.61 6.69
CA HIS A 7 -16.68 -18.53 7.64
C HIS A 7 -15.57 -17.48 7.62
N GLY A 8 -14.30 -17.91 7.52
CA GLY A 8 -13.15 -17.01 7.42
C GLY A 8 -13.21 -16.10 6.18
N ALA A 9 -13.53 -16.66 5.01
CA ALA A 9 -13.67 -15.89 3.77
C ALA A 9 -14.83 -14.87 3.85
N ILE A 10 -15.96 -15.26 4.45
CA ILE A 10 -17.12 -14.38 4.62
C ILE A 10 -16.77 -13.21 5.56
N ILE A 11 -16.11 -13.48 6.69
CA ILE A 11 -15.70 -12.45 7.66
C ILE A 11 -14.68 -11.50 7.01
N MET A 12 -13.70 -12.03 6.29
CA MET A 12 -12.69 -11.20 5.60
C MET A 12 -13.32 -10.31 4.53
N GLY A 13 -14.30 -10.83 3.76
CA GLY A 13 -15.07 -10.04 2.81
C GLY A 13 -15.89 -8.93 3.47
N LEU A 14 -16.54 -9.23 4.60
CA LEU A 14 -17.30 -8.24 5.38
C LEU A 14 -16.39 -7.12 5.89
N ILE A 15 -15.21 -7.46 6.45
CA ILE A 15 -14.23 -6.48 6.91
C ILE A 15 -13.81 -5.58 5.74
N LEU A 16 -13.48 -6.16 4.58
CA LEU A 16 -13.06 -5.42 3.39
C LEU A 16 -14.11 -4.38 2.95
N ILE A 17 -15.38 -4.79 2.91
CA ILE A 17 -16.51 -3.92 2.56
C ILE A 17 -16.65 -2.78 3.57
N ILE A 18 -16.62 -3.10 4.87
CA ILE A 18 -16.74 -2.09 5.94
C ILE A 18 -15.58 -1.08 5.84
N THR A 19 -14.34 -1.54 5.66
CA THR A 19 -13.20 -0.63 5.46
C THR A 19 -13.36 0.24 4.22
N GLY A 20 -13.87 -0.31 3.11
CA GLY A 20 -14.13 0.45 1.89
C GLY A 20 -15.15 1.57 2.10
N ILE A 21 -16.26 1.27 2.80
CA ILE A 21 -17.27 2.27 3.16
C ILE A 21 -16.67 3.36 4.05
N PHE A 22 -15.85 2.97 5.03
CA PHE A 22 -15.22 3.92 5.96
C PHE A 22 -14.27 4.87 5.22
N LEU A 23 -13.48 4.36 4.29
CA LEU A 23 -12.60 5.15 3.42
C LEU A 23 -13.38 6.16 2.56
N LEU A 24 -14.52 5.73 2.00
CA LEU A 24 -15.40 6.62 1.22
C LEU A 24 -16.00 7.73 2.10
N LEU A 25 -16.44 7.41 3.32
CA LEU A 25 -16.96 8.40 4.26
C LEU A 25 -15.87 9.42 4.63
N ILE A 26 -14.66 8.96 4.97
CA ILE A 26 -13.53 9.84 5.25
C ILE A 26 -13.23 10.75 4.04
N GLY A 27 -13.26 10.20 2.82
CA GLY A 27 -13.08 10.97 1.59
C GLY A 27 -14.17 12.03 1.38
N LEU A 28 -15.42 11.73 1.69
CA LEU A 28 -16.55 12.66 1.58
C LEU A 28 -16.50 13.79 2.62
N PHE A 29 -16.10 13.49 3.86
CA PHE A 29 -15.97 14.50 4.93
C PHE A 29 -14.68 15.31 4.85
N SER A 30 -13.67 14.82 4.13
CA SER A 30 -12.48 15.59 3.81
C SER A 30 -12.84 16.68 2.79
N ASN A 31 -13.16 17.88 3.28
CA ASN A 31 -13.62 19.05 2.53
C ASN A 31 -12.51 19.67 1.64
N SER A 32 -11.83 18.83 0.88
CA SER A 32 -10.69 19.22 0.06
C SER A 32 -11.08 19.13 -1.40
N LYS A 33 -11.60 20.26 -1.90
CA LYS A 33 -12.16 20.44 -3.25
C LYS A 33 -11.15 20.21 -4.39
N ASN A 34 -9.88 19.95 -4.10
CA ASN A 34 -8.81 19.77 -5.08
C ASN A 34 -7.80 18.65 -4.72
N VAL A 35 -8.18 17.64 -3.93
CA VAL A 35 -7.28 16.48 -3.73
C VAL A 35 -7.25 15.67 -5.02
N ARG A 36 -6.19 15.85 -5.79
CA ARG A 36 -5.81 14.85 -6.79
C ARG A 36 -5.28 13.65 -6.02
N VAL A 37 -5.86 12.47 -6.25
CA VAL A 37 -5.37 11.24 -5.66
C VAL A 37 -3.95 11.01 -6.17
N GLU A 38 -2.97 11.02 -5.27
CA GLU A 38 -1.59 10.69 -5.60
C GLU A 38 -1.38 9.19 -5.50
N TYR A 39 -0.78 8.61 -6.53
CA TYR A 39 -0.45 7.19 -6.55
C TYR A 39 0.92 6.98 -7.19
N GLY A 40 1.62 5.99 -6.67
CA GLY A 40 2.92 5.58 -7.16
C GLY A 40 3.08 4.07 -7.00
N VAL A 41 3.77 3.46 -7.95
CA VAL A 41 4.14 2.05 -7.95
C VAL A 41 5.63 1.97 -8.25
N GLY A 42 6.37 1.21 -7.45
CA GLY A 42 7.81 1.09 -7.61
C GLY A 42 8.38 -0.06 -6.78
N GLY A 43 9.68 -0.24 -6.91
CA GLY A 43 10.42 -1.32 -6.28
C GLY A 43 11.84 -1.40 -6.83
N PHE A 44 12.33 -2.62 -7.03
CA PHE A 44 13.68 -2.88 -7.53
C PHE A 44 13.65 -3.83 -8.72
N ILE A 45 14.51 -3.55 -9.70
CA ILE A 45 14.90 -4.51 -10.73
C ILE A 45 16.38 -4.83 -10.48
N GLY A 46 16.64 -5.97 -9.86
CA GLY A 46 17.97 -6.26 -9.31
C GLY A 46 18.35 -5.24 -8.22
N PRO A 47 19.55 -4.62 -8.26
CA PRO A 47 19.96 -3.60 -7.29
C PRO A 47 19.46 -2.19 -7.64
N ILE A 48 18.80 -1.99 -8.79
CA ILE A 48 18.43 -0.65 -9.27
C ILE A 48 17.00 -0.32 -8.81
N PRO A 49 16.80 0.78 -8.04
CA PRO A 49 15.47 1.22 -7.66
C PRO A 49 14.73 1.80 -8.87
N PHE A 50 13.46 1.44 -9.01
CA PHE A 50 12.57 1.89 -10.07
C PHE A 50 11.23 2.35 -9.49
N GLY A 51 10.56 3.29 -10.15
CA GLY A 51 9.21 3.69 -9.78
C GLY A 51 8.54 4.58 -10.80
N PHE A 52 7.22 4.58 -10.78
CA PHE A 52 6.35 5.45 -11.54
C PHE A 52 5.32 6.05 -10.59
N ALA A 53 5.09 7.35 -10.67
CA ALA A 53 4.03 8.01 -9.91
C ALA A 53 3.44 9.18 -10.69
N ASN A 54 2.21 9.55 -10.33
CA ASN A 54 1.51 10.66 -10.98
C ASN A 54 1.96 12.04 -10.50
N THR A 55 2.70 12.14 -9.39
CA THR A 55 3.33 13.36 -8.90
C THR A 55 4.82 13.11 -8.60
N LYS A 56 5.66 14.15 -8.72
CA LYS A 56 7.09 14.04 -8.40
C LYS A 56 7.32 13.69 -6.93
N THR A 57 6.53 14.28 -6.04
CA THR A 57 6.59 14.00 -4.59
C THR A 57 6.33 12.53 -4.30
N MET A 58 5.29 11.96 -4.91
CA MET A 58 4.94 10.55 -4.73
C MET A 58 5.99 9.62 -5.37
N LEU A 59 6.64 10.03 -6.45
CA LEU A 59 7.75 9.27 -7.04
C LEU A 59 8.95 9.19 -6.09
N TYR A 60 9.38 10.32 -5.53
CA TYR A 60 10.47 10.35 -4.56
C TYR A 60 10.13 9.54 -3.31
N PHE A 61 8.90 9.66 -2.80
CA PHE A 61 8.41 8.86 -1.69
C PHE A 61 8.48 7.36 -2.00
N THR A 62 7.99 6.95 -3.18
CA THR A 62 7.99 5.54 -3.63
C THR A 62 9.41 4.97 -3.71
N ILE A 63 10.35 5.74 -4.27
CA ILE A 63 11.76 5.33 -4.37
C ILE A 63 12.42 5.26 -2.99
N ALA A 64 12.22 6.26 -2.13
CA ALA A 64 12.77 6.29 -0.78
C ALA A 64 12.24 5.12 0.06
N LEU A 65 10.94 4.84 -0.02
CA LEU A 65 10.31 3.71 0.67
C LEU A 65 10.88 2.38 0.18
N SER A 66 11.09 2.24 -1.13
CA SER A 66 11.72 1.05 -1.70
C SER A 66 13.13 0.86 -1.12
N ILE A 67 13.98 1.89 -1.15
CA ILE A 67 15.35 1.84 -0.61
C ILE A 67 15.34 1.48 0.88
N PHE A 68 14.44 2.08 1.66
CA PHE A 68 14.29 1.76 3.07
C PHE A 68 14.01 0.27 3.31
N PHE A 69 13.03 -0.30 2.60
CA PHE A 69 12.73 -1.73 2.72
C PHE A 69 13.88 -2.61 2.24
N PHE A 70 14.61 -2.20 1.21
CA PHE A 70 15.79 -2.93 0.76
C PHE A 70 16.90 -2.95 1.82
N LEU A 71 17.17 -1.82 2.48
CA LEU A 71 18.12 -1.75 3.59
C LEU A 71 17.66 -2.59 4.79
N LEU A 72 16.37 -2.55 5.12
CA LEU A 72 15.79 -3.36 6.18
C LEU A 72 15.94 -4.86 5.86
N PHE A 73 15.70 -5.25 4.61
CA PHE A 73 15.92 -6.61 4.13
C PHE A 73 17.39 -7.04 4.24
N LEU A 74 18.34 -6.19 3.84
CA LEU A 74 19.76 -6.49 3.99
C LEU A 74 20.18 -6.62 5.45
N LEU A 75 19.66 -5.76 6.32
CA LEU A 75 19.93 -5.82 7.76
C LEU A 75 19.39 -7.12 8.37
N LEU A 76 18.15 -7.48 8.05
CA LEU A 76 17.52 -8.71 8.52
C LEU A 76 18.24 -9.97 8.01
N ARG A 77 18.70 -9.94 6.75
CA ARG A 77 19.51 -11.02 6.17
C ARG A 77 20.88 -11.16 6.84
N HIS A 78 21.47 -10.07 7.32
CA HIS A 78 22.77 -10.13 8.00
C HIS A 78 22.64 -10.67 9.44
N THR A 79 21.50 -10.47 10.10
CA THR A 79 21.28 -10.92 11.49
C THR A 79 20.70 -12.32 11.64
N LEU A 80 20.16 -12.93 10.59
CA LEU A 80 19.63 -14.30 10.53
C LEU A 80 20.58 -15.23 9.78
#